data_AF-A0A821LN32-F1
#
_entry.id   AF-A0A821LN32-F1
#
_cell.length_a   1.000
_cell.length_b   1.000
_cell.length_c   1.000
_cell.angle_alpha   90.00
_cell.angle_beta   90.00
_cell.angle_gamma   90.00
#
_symmetry.space_group_name_H-M   'P 1'
#
loop_
_entity.id
_entity.type
_entity.pdbx_description
1 polymer ?
#
loop_
_entity_poly.entity_id
_entity_poly.type
_entity_poly.pdbx_seq_one_letter_code
_entity_poly.pdbx_strand_id
1 'polypeptide(L)'
;KQECKYGTSCREQSDPRHCDHFHHPTRTSLFVPSATASSHLSNMNSDTTRSSRIHTNHGDNGMQKAYSIGGAIALERLSQQDQTTIKNMREDAVIVVPGTYDHIDQVLTKLNLKFTTVQQYELMNYPLKTYQTVYINCASNFPREAAYRLREFVEKGLHIITTDWALRNVLQVAFSDFVKHNGQSTRDEVVGIEVVDPNHAFVNGFVLAATHAEPQWWLETGSHPIEIVDKKRVKVLIRSQALYDKYQSDAVIVTFDCGQGNVTHMISHFYLQRSDTPNARHKMSAQQYAQDIKASDNITKLISKDGQNLNYAQIQSSATSAQFIYNLVSNRLNSTNQSTSSTHSRKNFQ
;
A
#
# COMPACT_ATOMS: atom_id res chain seq x y z
N LYS A 1 56.59 11.23 43.11
CA LYS A 1 56.23 12.64 43.44
C LYS A 1 54.96 12.95 42.66
N GLN A 2 53.80 12.63 43.24
CA GLN A 2 52.86 13.58 43.86
C GLN A 2 52.03 14.32 42.79
N GLU A 3 50.70 14.41 42.83
CA GLU A 3 49.68 13.90 43.77
C GLU A 3 48.32 14.17 43.10
N CYS A 4 47.42 13.17 43.10
CA CYS A 4 45.98 13.40 42.93
C CYS A 4 45.37 13.75 44.30
N LYS A 5 44.54 14.80 44.34
CA LYS A 5 43.60 15.11 45.44
C LYS A 5 42.23 15.30 44.74
N TYR A 6 41.14 14.61 45.07
CA TYR A 6 40.61 14.20 46.37
C TYR A 6 39.83 12.86 46.25
N GLY A 7 40.05 11.95 47.21
CA GLY A 7 39.10 10.90 47.63
C GLY A 7 37.95 11.52 48.44
N THR A 8 36.84 10.84 48.74
CA THR A 8 36.69 9.51 49.38
C THR A 8 35.25 9.00 49.09
N SER A 9 35.03 7.75 48.65
CA SER A 9 34.80 6.50 49.44
C SER A 9 33.50 6.55 50.29
N CYS A 10 32.63 5.54 50.39
CA CYS A 10 32.63 4.12 50.04
C CYS A 10 31.20 3.56 50.21
N ARG A 11 30.88 2.49 49.45
CA ARG A 11 30.02 1.31 49.73
C ARG A 11 28.77 1.45 50.63
N GLU A 12 27.63 0.93 50.16
CA GLU A 12 27.14 -0.42 50.52
C GLU A 12 25.87 -0.82 49.74
N GLN A 13 25.74 -2.13 49.52
CA GLN A 13 24.61 -2.83 48.93
C GLN A 13 23.42 -2.88 49.89
N SER A 14 22.19 -2.82 49.38
CA SER A 14 21.08 -3.70 49.81
C SER A 14 19.78 -3.41 49.04
N ASP A 15 19.30 -4.43 48.33
CA ASP A 15 17.88 -4.65 47.99
C ASP A 15 17.05 -4.76 49.28
N PRO A 16 15.84 -4.17 49.31
CA PRO A 16 14.71 -4.99 49.74
C PRO A 16 13.43 -4.78 48.92
N ARG A 17 12.92 -5.92 48.44
CA ARG A 17 11.50 -6.20 48.13
C ARG A 17 10.58 -5.91 49.32
N HIS A 18 9.56 -5.06 49.15
CA HIS A 18 8.15 -5.21 49.61
C HIS A 18 7.36 -3.94 49.21
N CYS A 19 6.33 -4.06 48.37
CA CYS A 19 4.89 -4.17 48.72
C CYS A 19 4.26 -2.84 49.17
N ASP A 20 3.36 -2.30 48.34
CA ASP A 20 2.02 -1.77 48.69
C ASP A 20 1.42 -1.05 47.46
N HIS A 21 0.39 -1.61 46.82
CA HIS A 21 -1.05 -1.37 47.06
C HIS A 21 -1.54 0.05 46.76
N PHE A 22 -2.17 0.25 45.59
CA PHE A 22 -3.28 1.20 45.38
C PHE A 22 -4.11 0.71 44.16
N HIS A 23 -5.19 -0.01 44.41
CA HIS A 23 -6.60 0.44 44.42
C HIS A 23 -7.28 0.49 43.04
N HIS A 24 -7.99 -0.61 42.74
CA HIS A 24 -9.22 -0.62 41.94
C HIS A 24 -10.34 0.15 42.65
N PRO A 25 -11.28 0.74 41.90
CA PRO A 25 -12.67 0.82 42.31
C PRO A 25 -13.53 -0.17 41.49
N THR A 26 -14.22 -1.04 42.22
CA THR A 26 -15.28 -1.92 41.72
C THR A 26 -16.65 -1.27 41.76
N ARG A 27 -17.47 -1.64 40.77
CA ARG A 27 -18.94 -1.84 40.76
C ARG A 27 -19.87 -0.63 40.96
N THR A 28 -20.72 -0.43 39.94
CA THR A 28 -22.17 -0.51 40.18
C THR A 28 -22.87 -1.23 39.03
N SER A 29 -23.59 -2.28 39.36
CA SER A 29 -24.53 -3.02 38.50
C SER A 29 -25.89 -2.33 38.53
N LEU A 30 -26.54 -2.19 37.37
CA LEU A 30 -27.99 -2.13 37.27
C LEU A 30 -28.47 -3.11 36.21
N PHE A 31 -29.49 -3.87 36.57
CA PHE A 31 -30.05 -5.01 35.86
C PHE A 31 -31.47 -4.62 35.40
N VAL A 32 -31.78 -4.89 34.11
CA VAL A 32 -33.06 -5.45 33.56
C VAL A 32 -34.29 -4.50 33.46
N PRO A 33 -35.24 -4.67 32.48
CA PRO A 33 -35.59 -5.91 31.76
C PRO A 33 -35.75 -5.91 30.21
N SER A 34 -35.53 -7.13 29.71
CA SER A 34 -36.28 -7.92 28.70
C SER A 34 -37.59 -7.34 28.13
N ALA A 35 -37.69 -7.38 26.79
CA ALA A 35 -38.95 -7.53 26.07
C ALA A 35 -38.80 -8.50 24.88
N THR A 36 -39.36 -9.69 25.07
CA THR A 36 -40.14 -10.53 24.12
C THR A 36 -39.69 -10.70 22.66
N ALA A 37 -39.45 -11.98 22.34
CA ALA A 37 -39.50 -12.55 21.01
C ALA A 37 -40.87 -12.38 20.34
N SER A 38 -40.88 -12.17 19.02
CA SER A 38 -41.93 -12.72 18.17
C SER A 38 -41.38 -13.07 16.78
N SER A 39 -41.66 -14.31 16.43
CA SER A 39 -41.44 -14.98 15.16
C SER A 39 -42.23 -14.35 14.02
N HIS A 40 -41.61 -14.15 12.85
CA HIS A 40 -42.27 -14.46 11.58
C HIS A 40 -41.27 -14.85 10.50
N LEU A 41 -41.33 -16.13 10.15
CA LEU A 41 -40.90 -16.69 8.88
C LEU A 41 -41.88 -16.22 7.79
N SER A 42 -41.35 -15.62 6.73
CA SER A 42 -41.96 -15.71 5.40
C SER A 42 -40.90 -15.59 4.33
N ASN A 43 -40.87 -16.62 3.48
CA ASN A 43 -40.09 -16.77 2.26
C ASN A 43 -40.24 -15.58 1.31
N MET A 44 -39.13 -15.11 0.73
CA MET A 44 -39.09 -14.67 -0.68
C MET A 44 -37.71 -14.94 -1.28
N ASN A 45 -37.70 -15.84 -2.27
CA ASN A 45 -36.66 -15.98 -3.28
C ASN A 45 -36.65 -14.73 -4.17
N SER A 46 -35.48 -14.15 -4.46
CA SER A 46 -35.02 -13.75 -5.81
C SER A 46 -33.75 -12.89 -5.75
N ASP A 47 -32.81 -13.20 -6.65
CA ASP A 47 -31.72 -12.38 -7.17
C ASP A 47 -30.65 -11.80 -6.21
N THR A 48 -29.59 -12.59 -6.02
CA THR A 48 -28.27 -12.13 -5.58
C THR A 48 -27.50 -11.47 -6.72
N THR A 49 -27.79 -10.20 -6.99
CA THR A 49 -26.82 -9.24 -7.55
C THR A 49 -26.80 -7.98 -6.67
N ARG A 50 -26.10 -8.08 -5.54
CA ARG A 50 -26.00 -6.97 -4.58
C ARG A 50 -24.91 -6.00 -5.02
N SER A 51 -25.31 -5.03 -5.84
CA SER A 51 -24.57 -3.78 -6.06
C SER A 51 -24.22 -3.13 -4.70
N SER A 52 -22.94 -2.92 -4.45
CA SER A 52 -22.39 -2.38 -3.20
C SER A 52 -22.85 -0.94 -2.99
N ARG A 53 -23.58 -0.69 -1.89
CA ARG A 53 -23.82 0.68 -1.39
C ARG A 53 -22.51 1.26 -0.88
N ILE A 54 -21.99 2.25 -1.58
CA ILE A 54 -20.83 3.05 -1.21
C ILE A 54 -21.26 4.03 -0.12
N HIS A 55 -20.67 3.93 1.07
CA HIS A 55 -20.72 5.00 2.08
C HIS A 55 -19.71 6.08 1.66
N THR A 56 -20.17 7.19 1.08
CA THR A 56 -19.32 8.34 0.77
C THR A 56 -19.26 9.30 1.94
N ASN A 57 -18.11 9.40 2.60
CA ASN A 57 -17.85 10.43 3.60
C ASN A 57 -17.41 11.73 2.90
N HIS A 58 -18.00 12.86 3.27
CA HIS A 58 -18.03 14.12 2.50
C HIS A 58 -16.72 14.95 2.46
N GLY A 59 -15.54 14.34 2.61
CA GLY A 59 -14.22 14.98 2.43
C GLY A 59 -13.49 14.64 1.12
N ASP A 60 -14.09 13.80 0.28
CA ASP A 60 -13.37 12.86 -0.59
C ASP A 60 -13.26 13.25 -2.08
N ASN A 61 -13.78 14.42 -2.48
CA ASN A 61 -13.86 14.78 -3.91
C ASN A 61 -12.50 15.21 -4.52
N GLY A 62 -11.61 15.80 -3.71
CA GLY A 62 -10.33 16.34 -4.19
C GLY A 62 -9.35 15.25 -4.64
N MET A 63 -9.04 14.31 -3.74
CA MET A 63 -8.10 13.24 -4.06
C MET A 63 -8.64 12.26 -5.10
N GLN A 64 -9.95 11.98 -5.09
CA GLN A 64 -10.56 11.22 -6.18
C GLN A 64 -10.36 11.86 -7.56
N LYS A 65 -10.52 13.18 -7.68
CA LYS A 65 -10.21 13.91 -8.93
C LYS A 65 -8.72 13.88 -9.24
N ALA A 66 -7.86 14.02 -8.23
CA ALA A 66 -6.43 13.91 -8.39
C ALA A 66 -6.03 12.54 -8.95
N TYR A 67 -6.64 11.44 -8.50
CA TYR A 67 -6.41 10.11 -9.05
C TYR A 67 -6.92 9.95 -10.48
N SER A 68 -8.08 10.51 -10.83
CA SER A 68 -8.53 10.50 -12.23
C SER A 68 -7.54 11.20 -13.15
N ILE A 69 -7.03 12.36 -12.75
CA ILE A 69 -6.05 13.14 -13.53
C ILE A 69 -4.69 12.44 -13.55
N GLY A 70 -4.15 12.08 -12.39
CA GLY A 70 -2.86 11.41 -12.24
C GLY A 70 -2.84 10.05 -12.95
N GLY A 71 -3.95 9.33 -12.93
CA GLY A 71 -4.17 8.11 -13.69
C GLY A 71 -4.11 8.33 -15.20
N ALA A 72 -4.78 9.36 -15.72
CA ALA A 72 -4.69 9.70 -17.13
C ALA A 72 -3.26 10.06 -17.56
N ILE A 73 -2.54 10.83 -16.73
CA ILE A 73 -1.12 11.18 -16.95
C ILE A 73 -0.25 9.92 -17.01
N ALA A 74 -0.42 9.01 -16.05
CA ALA A 74 0.37 7.78 -15.99
C ALA A 74 0.05 6.83 -17.16
N LEU A 75 -1.24 6.69 -17.50
CA LEU A 75 -1.70 5.80 -18.57
C LEU A 75 -1.19 6.25 -19.95
N GLU A 76 -1.23 7.55 -20.26
CA GLU A 76 -0.78 8.10 -21.55
C GLU A 76 0.71 7.83 -21.82
N ARG A 77 1.51 7.68 -20.75
CA ARG A 77 2.95 7.43 -20.81
C ARG A 77 3.33 5.96 -20.95
N LEU A 78 2.40 5.04 -20.66
CA LEU A 78 2.65 3.62 -20.86
C LEU A 78 2.87 3.33 -22.35
N SER A 79 3.61 2.26 -22.64
CA SER A 79 3.73 1.78 -24.01
C SER A 79 2.34 1.43 -24.59
N GLN A 80 2.16 1.53 -25.91
CA GLN A 80 0.91 1.13 -26.55
C GLN A 80 0.54 -0.33 -26.24
N GLN A 81 1.55 -1.19 -26.10
CA GLN A 81 1.38 -2.58 -25.70
C GLN A 81 0.80 -2.68 -24.28
N ASP A 82 1.35 -1.95 -23.31
CA ASP A 82 0.86 -1.95 -21.93
C ASP A 82 -0.55 -1.39 -21.81
N GLN A 83 -0.84 -0.27 -22.50
CA GLN A 83 -2.18 0.31 -22.54
C GLN A 83 -3.20 -0.70 -23.08
N THR A 84 -2.85 -1.43 -24.14
CA THR A 84 -3.70 -2.46 -24.74
C THR A 84 -3.87 -3.65 -23.80
N THR A 85 -2.80 -4.13 -23.19
CA THR A 85 -2.82 -5.25 -22.23
C THR A 85 -3.70 -4.90 -21.02
N ILE A 86 -3.58 -3.69 -20.46
CA ILE A 86 -4.42 -3.22 -19.34
C ILE A 86 -5.90 -3.13 -19.76
N LYS A 87 -6.20 -2.51 -20.91
CA LYS A 87 -7.57 -2.40 -21.41
C LYS A 87 -8.27 -3.76 -21.57
N ASN A 88 -7.51 -4.77 -21.97
CA ASN A 88 -8.00 -6.13 -22.21
C ASN A 88 -7.85 -7.06 -21.00
N MET A 89 -7.53 -6.53 -19.81
CA MET A 89 -7.34 -7.36 -18.61
C MET A 89 -8.63 -8.09 -18.21
N ARG A 90 -8.45 -9.25 -17.58
CA ARG A 90 -9.53 -10.05 -17.00
C ARG A 90 -10.01 -9.45 -15.69
N GLU A 91 -11.28 -9.65 -15.35
CA GLU A 91 -11.87 -9.21 -14.05
C GLU A 91 -11.17 -9.85 -12.84
N ASP A 92 -10.68 -11.07 -13.02
CA ASP A 92 -9.99 -11.85 -11.98
C ASP A 92 -8.47 -11.70 -12.00
N ALA A 93 -7.91 -10.84 -12.86
CA ALA A 93 -6.45 -10.65 -12.93
C ALA A 93 -5.89 -9.91 -11.71
N VAL A 94 -6.70 -9.05 -11.10
CA VAL A 94 -6.38 -8.31 -9.88
C VAL A 94 -7.39 -8.69 -8.81
N ILE A 95 -6.88 -9.13 -7.66
CA ILE A 95 -7.68 -9.42 -6.46
C ILE A 95 -7.39 -8.33 -5.44
N VAL A 96 -8.44 -7.78 -4.84
CA VAL A 96 -8.34 -6.85 -3.71
C VAL A 96 -8.82 -7.55 -2.46
N VAL A 97 -7.95 -7.60 -1.46
CA VAL A 97 -8.26 -8.05 -0.11
C VAL A 97 -8.39 -6.81 0.77
N PRO A 98 -9.63 -6.43 1.17
CA PRO A 98 -9.86 -5.24 1.96
C PRO A 98 -9.14 -5.26 3.30
N GLY A 99 -8.81 -4.06 3.77
CA GLY A 99 -8.12 -3.80 5.02
C GLY A 99 -8.96 -2.91 5.94
N THR A 100 -8.29 -2.27 6.88
CA THR A 100 -8.89 -1.38 7.88
C THR A 100 -8.91 0.08 7.43
N TYR A 101 -7.81 0.58 6.85
CA TYR A 101 -7.65 2.02 6.54
C TYR A 101 -7.31 2.33 5.08
N ASP A 102 -6.67 1.40 4.36
CA ASP A 102 -6.32 1.60 2.96
C ASP A 102 -7.45 1.13 2.03
N HIS A 103 -7.59 1.82 0.89
CA HIS A 103 -8.69 1.72 -0.06
C HIS A 103 -8.20 1.69 -1.52
N ILE A 104 -7.34 0.72 -1.84
CA ILE A 104 -6.87 0.52 -3.24
C ILE A 104 -8.02 0.37 -4.25
N ASP A 105 -9.16 -0.19 -3.84
CA ASP A 105 -10.36 -0.35 -4.69
C ASP A 105 -10.87 0.99 -5.23
N GLN A 106 -10.82 2.05 -4.42
CA GLN A 106 -11.19 3.39 -4.85
C GLN A 106 -10.19 3.91 -5.89
N VAL A 107 -8.89 3.68 -5.67
CA VAL A 107 -7.84 4.08 -6.63
C VAL A 107 -8.01 3.32 -7.95
N LEU A 108 -8.12 1.98 -7.91
CA LEU A 108 -8.29 1.14 -9.10
C LEU A 108 -9.53 1.55 -9.90
N THR A 109 -10.62 1.90 -9.22
CA THR A 109 -11.83 2.42 -9.86
C THR A 109 -11.54 3.71 -10.64
N LYS A 110 -10.79 4.67 -10.08
CA LYS A 110 -10.40 5.90 -10.79
C LYS A 110 -9.41 5.65 -11.93
N LEU A 111 -8.60 4.61 -11.81
CA LEU A 111 -7.67 4.16 -12.86
C LEU A 111 -8.35 3.31 -13.95
N ASN A 112 -9.66 3.03 -13.82
CA ASN A 112 -10.43 2.13 -14.69
C ASN A 112 -9.79 0.73 -14.79
N LEU A 113 -9.18 0.26 -13.69
CA LEU A 113 -8.62 -1.09 -13.58
C LEU A 113 -9.68 -2.04 -13.03
N LYS A 114 -9.81 -3.19 -13.67
CA LYS A 114 -10.72 -4.26 -13.25
C LYS A 114 -10.14 -4.99 -12.04
N PHE A 115 -11.00 -5.35 -11.09
CA PHE A 115 -10.60 -6.13 -9.92
C PHE A 115 -11.76 -6.93 -9.34
N THR A 116 -11.42 -7.99 -8.63
CA THR A 116 -12.35 -8.78 -7.82
C THR A 116 -12.02 -8.60 -6.35
N THR A 117 -13.00 -8.23 -5.53
CA THR A 117 -12.84 -8.15 -4.08
C THR A 117 -13.02 -9.52 -3.44
N VAL A 118 -12.10 -9.91 -2.56
CA VAL A 118 -12.15 -11.14 -1.76
C VAL A 118 -11.90 -10.79 -0.31
N GLN A 119 -12.82 -11.17 0.58
CA GLN A 119 -12.64 -10.88 2.01
C GLN A 119 -11.52 -11.73 2.60
N GLN A 120 -10.87 -11.23 3.66
CA GLN A 120 -9.73 -11.90 4.29
C GLN A 120 -10.07 -13.33 4.74
N TYR A 121 -11.28 -13.56 5.28
CA TYR A 121 -11.74 -14.88 5.71
C TYR A 121 -12.07 -15.82 4.53
N GLU A 122 -12.30 -15.28 3.33
CA GLU A 122 -12.62 -16.06 2.13
C GLU A 122 -11.35 -16.59 1.44
N LEU A 123 -10.19 -16.00 1.70
CA LEU A 123 -8.90 -16.39 1.09
C LEU A 123 -8.57 -17.87 1.27
N MET A 124 -8.99 -18.47 2.39
CA MET A 124 -8.77 -19.90 2.67
C MET A 124 -9.49 -20.82 1.69
N ASN A 125 -10.57 -20.38 1.07
CA ASN A 125 -11.36 -21.18 0.13
C ASN A 125 -11.36 -20.59 -1.29
N TYR A 126 -10.90 -19.34 -1.44
CA TYR A 126 -10.83 -18.70 -2.74
C TYR A 126 -9.83 -19.43 -3.66
N PRO A 127 -10.22 -19.76 -4.90
CA PRO A 127 -9.39 -20.52 -5.84
C PRO A 127 -8.34 -19.63 -6.51
N LEU A 128 -7.36 -19.15 -5.72
CA LEU A 128 -6.26 -18.31 -6.18
C LEU A 128 -5.56 -18.93 -7.41
N LYS A 129 -5.22 -18.08 -8.36
CA LYS A 129 -4.51 -18.46 -9.60
C LYS A 129 -3.19 -17.72 -9.64
N THR A 130 -2.13 -18.41 -10.05
CA THR A 130 -0.78 -17.85 -10.03
C THR A 130 -0.67 -16.62 -10.92
N TYR A 131 -1.38 -16.53 -12.05
CA TYR A 131 -1.37 -15.33 -12.92
C TYR A 131 -1.86 -14.05 -12.23
N GLN A 132 -2.57 -14.15 -11.10
CA GLN A 132 -3.18 -13.00 -10.43
C GLN A 132 -2.16 -12.12 -9.73
N THR A 133 -2.56 -10.87 -9.54
CA THR A 133 -1.94 -9.94 -8.60
C THR A 133 -2.90 -9.72 -7.44
N VAL A 134 -2.47 -9.96 -6.21
CA VAL A 134 -3.31 -9.78 -5.00
C VAL A 134 -2.84 -8.56 -4.24
N TYR A 135 -3.67 -7.53 -4.18
CA TYR A 135 -3.49 -6.37 -3.30
C TYR A 135 -4.09 -6.69 -1.94
N ILE A 136 -3.31 -6.51 -0.89
CA ILE A 136 -3.71 -6.72 0.50
C ILE A 136 -3.53 -5.38 1.22
N ASN A 137 -4.66 -4.71 1.44
CA ASN A 137 -4.68 -3.44 2.15
C ASN A 137 -4.27 -3.64 3.61
N CYS A 138 -3.83 -2.56 4.25
CA CYS A 138 -3.41 -2.56 5.65
C CYS A 138 -4.47 -3.24 6.54
N ALA A 139 -4.11 -4.34 7.19
CA ALA A 139 -5.05 -5.17 7.95
C ALA A 139 -4.63 -5.20 9.41
N SER A 140 -5.49 -4.74 10.32
CA SER A 140 -5.24 -4.80 11.77
C SER A 140 -5.35 -6.21 12.35
N ASN A 141 -6.15 -7.05 11.71
CA ASN A 141 -6.30 -8.47 12.00
C ASN A 141 -6.30 -9.19 10.66
N PHE A 142 -5.41 -10.17 10.47
CA PHE A 142 -5.35 -10.98 9.26
C PHE A 142 -5.19 -12.46 9.65
N PRO A 143 -6.00 -13.40 9.13
CA PRO A 143 -5.89 -14.81 9.50
C PRO A 143 -4.49 -15.37 9.19
N ARG A 144 -3.82 -15.95 10.19
CA ARG A 144 -2.43 -16.44 10.05
C ARG A 144 -2.30 -17.52 8.98
N GLU A 145 -3.29 -18.39 8.92
CA GLU A 145 -3.44 -19.50 7.98
C GLU A 145 -3.58 -18.96 6.56
N ALA A 146 -4.29 -17.84 6.37
CA ALA A 146 -4.38 -17.17 5.08
C ALA A 146 -3.03 -16.57 4.67
N ALA A 147 -2.25 -16.03 5.61
CA ALA A 147 -0.91 -15.51 5.32
C ALA A 147 0.04 -16.62 4.84
N TYR A 148 0.04 -17.78 5.50
CA TYR A 148 0.83 -18.94 5.06
C TYR A 148 0.37 -19.48 3.71
N ARG A 149 -0.95 -19.58 3.49
CA ARG A 149 -1.50 -19.96 2.18
C ARG A 149 -1.05 -19.00 1.07
N LEU A 150 -1.03 -17.69 1.33
CA LEU A 150 -0.51 -16.72 0.37
C LEU A 150 0.96 -17.00 0.03
N ARG A 151 1.81 -17.30 1.02
CA ARG A 151 3.20 -17.72 0.76
C ARG A 151 3.28 -18.94 -0.15
N GLU A 152 2.49 -19.99 0.10
CA GLU A 152 2.49 -21.17 -0.77
C GLU A 152 2.13 -20.85 -2.23
N PHE A 153 1.23 -19.89 -2.46
CA PHE A 153 0.88 -19.45 -3.81
C PHE A 153 1.92 -18.51 -4.42
N VAL A 154 2.55 -17.65 -3.61
CA VAL A 154 3.67 -16.81 -4.05
C VAL A 154 4.82 -17.71 -4.50
N GLU A 155 5.17 -18.74 -3.73
CA GLU A 155 6.20 -19.71 -4.11
C GLU A 155 5.92 -20.38 -5.47
N LYS A 156 4.64 -20.50 -5.85
CA LYS A 156 4.16 -21.06 -7.14
C LYS A 156 3.98 -20.01 -8.25
N GLY A 157 4.26 -18.73 -7.99
CA GLY A 157 4.22 -17.69 -9.01
C GLY A 157 3.19 -16.59 -8.81
N LEU A 158 2.43 -16.58 -7.71
CA LEU A 158 1.51 -15.48 -7.38
C LEU A 158 2.31 -14.20 -7.05
N HIS A 159 1.77 -13.04 -7.44
CA HIS A 159 2.29 -11.75 -6.99
C HIS A 159 1.37 -11.17 -5.92
N ILE A 160 1.95 -10.74 -4.79
CA ILE A 160 1.20 -10.02 -3.76
C ILE A 160 1.80 -8.63 -3.54
N ILE A 161 0.92 -7.66 -3.33
CA ILE A 161 1.29 -6.31 -2.91
C ILE A 161 0.59 -6.00 -1.61
N THR A 162 1.34 -5.53 -0.62
CA THR A 162 0.84 -5.32 0.73
C THR A 162 1.13 -3.90 1.21
N THR A 163 0.24 -3.34 2.02
CA THR A 163 0.42 -1.99 2.58
C THR A 163 0.46 -1.98 4.10
N ASP A 164 1.35 -1.14 4.62
CA ASP A 164 1.44 -0.71 6.00
C ASP A 164 1.31 -1.85 7.04
N TRP A 165 0.19 -1.95 7.76
CA TRP A 165 -0.01 -2.93 8.82
C TRP A 165 0.05 -4.39 8.38
N ALA A 166 -0.09 -4.65 7.08
CA ALA A 166 0.18 -5.96 6.51
C ALA A 166 1.63 -6.41 6.73
N LEU A 167 2.58 -5.51 7.01
CA LEU A 167 3.94 -5.86 7.40
C LEU A 167 3.96 -6.79 8.61
N ARG A 168 3.23 -6.45 9.67
CA ARG A 168 3.17 -7.29 10.89
C ARG A 168 2.23 -8.48 10.70
N ASN A 169 1.08 -8.24 10.09
CA ASN A 169 -0.03 -9.21 10.09
C ASN A 169 0.02 -10.23 8.94
N VAL A 170 0.79 -9.96 7.89
CA VAL A 170 0.97 -10.86 6.74
C VAL A 170 2.44 -11.22 6.57
N LEU A 171 3.31 -10.21 6.39
CA LEU A 171 4.70 -10.46 6.01
C LEU A 171 5.53 -11.02 7.16
N GLN A 172 5.43 -10.49 8.37
CA GLN A 172 6.15 -11.04 9.51
C GLN A 172 5.59 -12.41 9.94
N VAL A 173 4.36 -12.74 9.56
CA VAL A 173 3.79 -14.08 9.80
C VAL A 173 4.36 -15.09 8.81
N ALA A 174 4.30 -14.80 7.52
CA ALA A 174 4.61 -15.77 6.47
C ALA A 174 5.97 -15.58 5.80
N PHE A 175 6.56 -14.40 5.80
CA PHE A 175 7.79 -14.00 5.07
C PHE A 175 8.83 -13.34 6.00
N SER A 176 8.89 -13.74 7.27
CA SER A 176 9.75 -13.15 8.29
C SER A 176 11.25 -13.28 8.03
N ASP A 177 11.65 -14.16 7.12
CA ASP A 177 13.03 -14.30 6.67
C ASP A 177 13.48 -13.17 5.73
N PHE A 178 12.56 -12.35 5.22
CA PHE A 178 12.86 -11.24 4.31
C PHE A 178 12.74 -9.88 5.00
N VAL A 179 11.60 -9.62 5.62
CA VAL A 179 11.27 -8.33 6.23
C VAL A 179 10.46 -8.53 7.50
N LYS A 180 10.55 -7.55 8.41
CA LYS A 180 9.71 -7.48 9.60
C LYS A 180 9.53 -6.03 10.03
N HIS A 181 8.68 -5.80 11.01
CA HIS A 181 8.53 -4.49 11.60
C HIS A 181 9.71 -4.13 12.51
N ASN A 182 10.25 -2.91 12.40
CA ASN A 182 11.43 -2.49 13.15
C ASN A 182 11.18 -2.15 14.63
N GLY A 183 9.91 -2.17 15.07
CA GLY A 183 9.50 -1.89 16.44
C GLY A 183 9.00 -0.47 16.71
N GLN A 184 9.13 0.45 15.76
CA GLN A 184 8.71 1.85 15.89
C GLN A 184 7.41 2.14 15.14
N SER A 185 6.77 3.27 15.39
CA SER A 185 5.57 3.68 14.65
C SER A 185 5.71 5.11 14.16
N THR A 186 5.28 5.37 12.93
CA THR A 186 5.32 6.72 12.36
C THR A 186 4.33 7.64 13.05
N ARG A 187 4.57 8.95 12.94
CA ARG A 187 3.57 9.99 13.22
C ARG A 187 2.76 10.23 11.94
N ASP A 188 1.71 11.04 12.04
CA ASP A 188 1.05 11.60 10.85
C ASP A 188 1.98 12.61 10.20
N GLU A 189 2.59 12.22 9.08
CA GLU A 189 3.59 13.04 8.40
C GLU A 189 3.68 12.77 6.91
N VAL A 190 4.21 13.73 6.17
CA VAL A 190 4.54 13.57 4.75
C VAL A 190 6.05 13.56 4.61
N VAL A 191 6.58 12.54 3.95
CA VAL A 191 8.02 12.37 3.74
C VAL A 191 8.37 12.51 2.26
N GLY A 192 9.50 13.16 1.99
CA GLY A 192 10.10 13.15 0.65
C GLY A 192 10.60 11.74 0.32
N ILE A 193 10.42 11.33 -0.94
CA ILE A 193 10.80 9.99 -1.40
C ILE A 193 11.78 10.04 -2.57
N GLU A 194 12.63 9.02 -2.65
CA GLU A 194 13.65 8.85 -3.68
C GLU A 194 13.55 7.46 -4.30
N VAL A 195 13.57 7.38 -5.63
CA VAL A 195 13.66 6.10 -6.34
C VAL A 195 15.11 5.63 -6.35
N VAL A 196 15.35 4.39 -5.91
CA VAL A 196 16.71 3.82 -5.80
C VAL A 196 17.22 3.37 -7.18
N ASP A 197 16.40 2.63 -7.92
CA ASP A 197 16.69 2.21 -9.29
C ASP A 197 15.56 2.69 -10.23
N PRO A 198 15.74 3.82 -10.93
CA PRO A 198 14.70 4.38 -11.79
C PRO A 198 14.39 3.52 -13.02
N ASN A 199 15.22 2.52 -13.35
CA ASN A 199 14.99 1.61 -14.47
C ASN A 199 14.28 0.31 -14.03
N HIS A 200 14.09 0.10 -12.72
CA HIS A 200 13.39 -1.08 -12.23
C HIS A 200 11.95 -1.10 -12.75
N ALA A 201 11.49 -2.25 -13.25
CA ALA A 201 10.21 -2.36 -13.95
C ALA A 201 9.00 -1.81 -13.18
N PHE A 202 9.00 -1.89 -11.85
CA PHE A 202 7.91 -1.39 -11.00
C PHE A 202 7.91 0.12 -10.79
N VAL A 203 9.05 0.81 -10.93
CA VAL A 203 9.19 2.25 -10.68
C VAL A 203 9.71 3.02 -11.90
N ASN A 204 9.77 2.37 -13.06
CA ASN A 204 10.10 3.05 -14.31
C ASN A 204 9.09 4.17 -14.59
N GLY A 205 9.61 5.36 -14.87
CA GLY A 205 8.80 6.55 -15.09
C GLY A 205 8.07 7.09 -13.85
N PHE A 206 8.35 6.56 -12.65
CA PHE A 206 7.67 6.95 -11.40
C PHE A 206 7.85 8.44 -11.08
N VAL A 207 9.09 8.96 -11.13
CA VAL A 207 9.35 10.40 -11.02
C VAL A 207 9.40 11.00 -12.41
N LEU A 208 8.53 11.97 -12.69
CA LEU A 208 8.57 12.74 -13.92
C LEU A 208 9.82 13.63 -13.94
N ALA A 209 10.39 13.83 -15.12
CA ALA A 209 11.55 14.69 -15.36
C ALA A 209 11.21 16.20 -15.23
N ALA A 210 10.44 16.58 -14.21
CA ALA A 210 10.45 17.93 -13.70
C ALA A 210 11.72 18.08 -12.86
N THR A 211 12.66 18.91 -13.28
CA THR A 211 13.85 19.27 -12.49
C THR A 211 13.38 19.63 -11.07
N HIS A 212 13.89 18.96 -10.03
CA HIS A 212 13.45 19.13 -8.62
C HIS A 212 12.00 18.70 -8.30
N ALA A 213 11.53 17.57 -8.86
CA ALA A 213 10.18 17.07 -8.62
C ALA A 213 9.84 16.89 -7.12
N GLU A 214 10.78 16.48 -6.27
CA GLU A 214 10.58 16.30 -4.82
C GLU A 214 9.25 15.59 -4.47
N PRO A 215 9.00 14.37 -5.02
CA PRO A 215 7.79 13.63 -4.73
C PRO A 215 7.70 13.30 -3.24
N GLN A 216 6.47 13.27 -2.72
CA GLN A 216 6.23 13.09 -1.30
C GLN A 216 5.05 12.18 -1.06
N TRP A 217 5.18 11.28 -0.09
CA TRP A 217 4.12 10.34 0.28
C TRP A 217 3.74 10.53 1.74
N TRP A 218 2.45 10.38 2.00
CA TRP A 218 1.86 10.49 3.33
C TRP A 218 2.01 9.18 4.10
N LEU A 219 2.41 9.30 5.36
CA LEU A 219 2.49 8.22 6.33
C LEU A 219 1.48 8.52 7.44
N GLU A 220 0.61 7.55 7.72
CA GLU A 220 -0.38 7.69 8.78
C GLU A 220 0.30 7.61 10.16
N THR A 221 -0.37 8.16 11.18
CA THR A 221 0.02 7.83 12.56
C THR A 221 -0.11 6.32 12.77
N GLY A 222 1.01 5.68 13.13
CA GLY A 222 1.02 4.25 13.37
C GLY A 222 1.48 3.41 12.18
N SER A 223 1.89 4.00 11.05
CA SER A 223 2.46 3.19 9.98
C SER A 223 3.74 2.48 10.42
N HIS A 224 4.04 1.37 9.75
CA HIS A 224 4.98 0.34 10.19
C HIS A 224 6.33 0.40 9.44
N PRO A 225 7.40 0.99 10.00
CA PRO A 225 8.69 1.04 9.34
C PRO A 225 9.33 -0.34 9.17
N ILE A 226 10.03 -0.50 8.05
CA ILE A 226 10.45 -1.80 7.52
C ILE A 226 11.88 -2.11 7.95
N GLU A 227 12.06 -3.18 8.72
CA GLU A 227 13.38 -3.79 8.90
C GLU A 227 13.63 -4.85 7.83
N ILE A 228 14.68 -4.65 7.05
CA ILE A 228 15.13 -5.64 6.05
C ILE A 228 16.00 -6.69 6.74
N VAL A 229 15.48 -7.91 6.83
CA VAL A 229 16.16 -9.06 7.44
C VAL A 229 17.17 -9.64 6.44
N ASP A 230 16.75 -9.89 5.20
CA ASP A 230 17.62 -10.41 4.15
C ASP A 230 18.03 -9.31 3.16
N LYS A 231 19.16 -8.66 3.45
CA LYS A 231 19.72 -7.59 2.62
C LYS A 231 20.21 -8.04 1.23
N LYS A 232 20.33 -9.35 0.98
CA LYS A 232 20.74 -9.87 -0.33
C LYS A 232 19.56 -10.09 -1.25
N ARG A 233 18.44 -10.56 -0.70
CA ARG A 233 17.23 -10.90 -1.47
C ARG A 233 16.23 -9.75 -1.57
N VAL A 234 16.18 -8.87 -0.57
CA VAL A 234 15.26 -7.73 -0.55
C VAL A 234 15.87 -6.53 -1.25
N LYS A 235 15.12 -5.98 -2.20
CA LYS A 235 15.46 -4.75 -2.92
C LYS A 235 14.60 -3.60 -2.40
N VAL A 236 15.24 -2.48 -2.08
CA VAL A 236 14.54 -1.21 -1.82
C VAL A 236 14.30 -0.54 -3.17
N LEU A 237 13.04 -0.26 -3.48
CA LEU A 237 12.65 0.45 -4.71
C LEU A 237 12.56 1.95 -4.48
N ILE A 238 12.01 2.33 -3.32
CA ILE A 238 11.83 3.72 -2.90
C ILE A 238 12.29 3.85 -1.45
N ARG A 239 13.06 4.91 -1.17
CA ARG A 239 13.55 5.25 0.16
C ARG A 239 13.19 6.67 0.58
N SER A 240 13.37 7.00 1.85
CA SER A 240 13.24 8.34 2.40
C SER A 240 14.29 8.60 3.49
N GLN A 241 15.08 9.66 3.31
CA GLN A 241 16.05 10.08 4.33
C GLN A 241 15.34 10.56 5.62
N ALA A 242 14.21 11.26 5.49
CA ALA A 242 13.43 11.72 6.64
C ALA A 242 12.92 10.55 7.49
N LEU A 243 12.56 9.43 6.86
CA LEU A 243 12.15 8.21 7.55
C LEU A 243 13.35 7.59 8.31
N TYR A 244 14.54 7.56 7.70
CA TYR A 244 15.75 7.07 8.35
C TYR A 244 16.10 7.87 9.60
N ASP A 245 16.14 9.19 9.48
CA ASP A 245 16.57 10.09 10.55
C ASP A 245 15.68 9.93 11.79
N LYS A 246 14.38 9.71 11.59
CA LYS A 246 13.39 9.56 12.67
C LYS A 246 13.24 8.14 13.19
N TYR A 247 13.24 7.16 12.29
CA TYR A 247 12.80 5.79 12.58
C TYR A 247 13.86 4.71 12.35
N GLN A 248 15.06 5.09 11.90
CA GLN A 248 16.16 4.17 11.59
C GLN A 248 15.78 3.12 10.53
N SER A 249 14.85 3.48 9.64
CA SER A 249 14.39 2.73 8.49
C SER A 249 14.22 3.70 7.35
N ASP A 250 14.94 3.54 6.24
CA ASP A 250 14.80 4.40 5.06
C ASP A 250 13.84 3.82 4.03
N ALA A 251 13.52 2.53 4.10
CA ALA A 251 12.71 1.85 3.10
C ALA A 251 11.23 2.30 3.13
N VAL A 252 10.75 2.76 1.97
CA VAL A 252 9.35 3.14 1.73
C VAL A 252 8.63 2.06 0.93
N ILE A 253 9.28 1.56 -0.13
CA ILE A 253 8.81 0.40 -0.91
C ILE A 253 9.94 -0.60 -1.05
N VAL A 254 9.64 -1.85 -0.75
CA VAL A 254 10.54 -2.99 -0.95
C VAL A 254 9.91 -4.05 -1.84
N THR A 255 10.74 -4.83 -2.52
CA THR A 255 10.30 -6.00 -3.26
C THR A 255 11.30 -7.14 -3.09
N PHE A 256 10.81 -8.38 -3.12
CA PHE A 256 11.62 -9.58 -3.10
C PHE A 256 10.91 -10.75 -3.77
N ASP A 257 11.70 -11.63 -4.37
CA ASP A 257 11.19 -12.86 -4.96
C ASP A 257 11.09 -13.97 -3.91
N CYS A 258 10.06 -14.78 -4.01
CA CYS A 258 9.85 -15.96 -3.17
C CYS A 258 9.32 -17.09 -4.06
N GLY A 259 10.16 -18.12 -4.26
CA GLY A 259 9.92 -19.13 -5.29
C GLY A 259 9.81 -18.52 -6.67
N GLN A 260 8.70 -18.76 -7.36
CA GLN A 260 8.44 -18.24 -8.71
C GLN A 260 7.65 -16.92 -8.72
N GLY A 261 7.23 -16.44 -7.56
CA GLY A 261 6.43 -15.23 -7.41
C GLY A 261 7.19 -14.10 -6.75
N ASN A 262 6.47 -13.01 -6.50
CA ASN A 262 7.04 -11.77 -5.99
C ASN A 262 6.16 -11.18 -4.89
N VAL A 263 6.82 -10.61 -3.87
CA VAL A 263 6.19 -9.82 -2.81
C VAL A 263 6.66 -8.39 -2.96
N THR A 264 5.72 -7.45 -3.01
CA THR A 264 6.00 -6.02 -2.91
C THR A 264 5.29 -5.45 -1.69
N HIS A 265 5.98 -4.60 -0.95
CA HIS A 265 5.44 -4.00 0.28
C HIS A 265 5.74 -2.51 0.32
N MET A 266 4.77 -1.73 0.77
CA MET A 266 4.95 -0.31 1.05
C MET A 266 4.50 0.03 2.46
N ILE A 267 5.22 0.95 3.11
CA ILE A 267 4.85 1.50 4.43
C ILE A 267 3.61 2.42 4.37
N SER A 268 3.36 3.04 3.21
CA SER A 268 2.25 3.96 2.97
C SER A 268 0.98 3.22 2.56
N HIS A 269 -0.13 3.95 2.41
CA HIS A 269 -1.36 3.48 1.78
C HIS A 269 -1.40 3.82 0.28
N PHE A 270 -2.15 3.03 -0.48
CA PHE A 270 -2.41 3.33 -1.87
C PHE A 270 -3.35 4.49 -2.06
N TYR A 271 -4.43 4.56 -1.27
CA TYR A 271 -5.30 5.74 -1.28
C TYR A 271 -4.64 6.84 -0.46
N LEU A 272 -4.02 7.79 -1.17
CA LEU A 272 -3.38 8.94 -0.54
C LEU A 272 -4.47 9.85 0.04
N GLN A 273 -4.62 9.83 1.35
CA GLN A 273 -5.61 10.66 2.05
C GLN A 273 -5.15 12.13 2.13
N ARG A 274 -3.83 12.37 2.08
CA ARG A 274 -3.24 13.71 2.17
C ARG A 274 -2.00 13.87 1.28
N SER A 275 -1.77 15.11 0.88
CA SER A 275 -0.48 15.62 0.43
C SER A 275 -0.18 16.90 1.21
N ASP A 276 1.06 17.11 1.64
CA ASP A 276 1.45 18.38 2.26
C ASP A 276 1.97 19.36 1.20
N THR A 277 2.09 20.62 1.60
CA THR A 277 2.67 21.67 0.76
C THR A 277 3.86 22.36 1.43
N PRO A 278 4.92 21.61 1.78
CA PRO A 278 6.02 22.14 2.58
C PRO A 278 6.84 23.22 1.87
N ASN A 279 6.84 23.25 0.54
CA ASN A 279 7.53 24.28 -0.24
C ASN A 279 6.57 25.05 -1.18
N ALA A 280 7.09 26.12 -1.79
CA ALA A 280 6.32 26.96 -2.72
C ALA A 280 5.83 26.20 -3.96
N ARG A 281 6.58 25.19 -4.43
CA ARG A 281 6.22 24.40 -5.60
C ARG A 281 5.02 23.51 -5.34
N HIS A 282 4.96 22.85 -4.19
CA HIS A 282 3.84 22.01 -3.81
C HIS A 282 2.52 22.79 -3.72
N LYS A 283 2.59 24.10 -3.43
CA LYS A 283 1.43 25.02 -3.42
C LYS A 283 1.02 25.51 -4.82
N MET A 284 1.83 25.29 -5.85
CA MET A 284 1.49 25.68 -7.21
C MET A 284 0.26 24.90 -7.71
N SER A 285 -0.32 25.35 -8.80
CA SER A 285 -1.53 24.74 -9.34
C SER A 285 -1.27 23.43 -10.06
N ALA A 286 -2.31 22.63 -10.24
CA ALA A 286 -2.30 21.47 -11.14
C ALA A 286 -1.89 21.84 -12.58
N GLN A 287 -2.25 23.04 -13.06
CA GLN A 287 -1.84 23.53 -14.38
C GLN A 287 -0.33 23.72 -14.47
N GLN A 288 0.31 24.22 -13.40
CA GLN A 288 1.76 24.35 -13.36
C GLN A 288 2.44 22.98 -13.42
N TYR A 289 1.90 21.97 -12.71
CA TYR A 289 2.38 20.60 -12.84
C TYR A 289 2.32 20.09 -14.29
N ALA A 290 1.19 20.31 -14.97
CA ALA A 290 1.01 19.93 -16.37
C ALA A 290 2.06 20.56 -17.30
N GLN A 291 2.36 21.84 -17.09
CA GLN A 291 3.38 22.57 -17.84
C GLN A 291 4.78 22.00 -17.58
N ASP A 292 5.13 21.78 -16.31
CA ASP A 292 6.44 21.25 -15.91
C ASP A 292 6.74 19.89 -16.54
N ILE A 293 5.72 19.04 -16.66
CA ILE A 293 5.85 17.69 -17.24
C ILE A 293 5.65 17.67 -18.76
N LYS A 294 5.40 18.83 -19.38
CA LYS A 294 5.06 18.97 -20.81
C LYS A 294 3.89 18.06 -21.22
N ALA A 295 2.81 18.11 -20.43
CA ALA A 295 1.62 17.31 -20.65
C ALA A 295 0.98 17.58 -22.02
N SER A 296 0.30 16.58 -22.58
CA SER A 296 -0.45 16.73 -23.82
C SER A 296 -1.64 17.69 -23.69
N ASP A 297 -2.19 18.11 -24.82
CA ASP A 297 -3.40 18.93 -24.87
C ASP A 297 -4.59 18.25 -24.18
N ASN A 298 -4.69 16.92 -24.26
CA ASN A 298 -5.76 16.16 -23.64
C ASN A 298 -5.67 16.24 -22.11
N ILE A 299 -4.48 16.04 -21.55
CA ILE A 299 -4.23 16.18 -20.12
C ILE A 299 -4.44 17.65 -19.67
N THR A 300 -3.96 18.61 -20.44
CA THR A 300 -4.12 20.04 -20.13
C THR A 300 -5.60 20.45 -20.08
N LYS A 301 -6.42 19.96 -21.02
CA LYS A 301 -7.88 20.14 -21.01
C LYS A 301 -8.53 19.47 -19.81
N LEU A 302 -8.12 18.24 -19.48
CA LEU A 302 -8.63 17.52 -18.31
C LEU A 302 -8.34 18.28 -17.01
N ILE A 303 -7.11 18.77 -16.82
CA ILE A 303 -6.73 19.57 -15.65
C ILE A 303 -7.49 20.90 -15.61
N SER A 304 -7.69 21.56 -16.74
CA SER A 304 -8.47 22.80 -16.81
C SER A 304 -9.93 22.60 -16.39
N LYS A 305 -10.49 21.42 -16.68
CA LYS A 305 -11.88 21.06 -16.34
C LYS A 305 -12.01 20.61 -14.88
N ASP A 306 -11.18 19.66 -14.46
CA ASP A 306 -11.39 18.91 -13.21
C ASP A 306 -10.35 19.23 -12.12
N GLY A 307 -9.27 19.93 -12.46
CA GLY A 307 -8.13 20.20 -11.59
C GLY A 307 -8.07 21.61 -10.98
N GLN A 308 -9.10 22.45 -11.14
CA GLN A 308 -9.07 23.87 -10.71
C GLN A 308 -8.80 24.08 -9.21
N ASN A 309 -9.22 23.12 -8.37
CA ASN A 309 -9.04 23.17 -6.91
C ASN A 309 -7.93 22.22 -6.42
N LEU A 310 -7.10 21.72 -7.33
CA LEU A 310 -6.01 20.80 -7.01
C LEU A 310 -4.67 21.52 -7.12
N ASN A 311 -3.78 21.21 -6.18
CA ASN A 311 -2.42 21.73 -6.18
C ASN A 311 -1.45 20.73 -6.83
N TYR A 312 -0.21 21.18 -7.01
CA TYR A 312 0.89 20.44 -7.61
C TYR A 312 1.16 19.14 -6.85
N ALA A 313 1.22 19.19 -5.52
CA ALA A 313 1.52 18.02 -4.70
C ALA A 313 0.44 16.92 -4.82
N GLN A 314 -0.83 17.29 -4.88
CA GLN A 314 -1.94 16.34 -5.04
C GLN A 314 -1.83 15.58 -6.37
N ILE A 315 -1.61 16.30 -7.49
CA ILE A 315 -1.48 15.67 -8.81
C ILE A 315 -0.18 14.86 -8.92
N GLN A 316 0.92 15.36 -8.36
CA GLN A 316 2.18 14.64 -8.38
C GLN A 316 2.08 13.32 -7.61
N SER A 317 1.51 13.35 -6.41
CA SER A 317 1.40 12.18 -5.55
C SER A 317 0.44 11.16 -6.17
N SER A 318 -0.70 11.60 -6.73
CA SER A 318 -1.62 10.71 -7.42
C SER A 318 -1.03 10.13 -8.72
N ALA A 319 -0.28 10.90 -9.50
CA ALA A 319 0.36 10.43 -10.73
C ALA A 319 1.48 9.41 -10.45
N THR A 320 2.31 9.65 -9.43
CA THR A 320 3.38 8.71 -9.03
C THR A 320 2.79 7.39 -8.50
N SER A 321 1.75 7.47 -7.66
CA SER A 321 1.00 6.30 -7.16
C SER A 321 0.33 5.53 -8.31
N ALA A 322 -0.36 6.22 -9.23
CA ALA A 322 -0.98 5.60 -10.39
C ALA A 322 0.04 4.93 -11.31
N GLN A 323 1.18 5.57 -11.58
CA GLN A 323 2.25 4.98 -12.38
C GLN A 323 2.78 3.68 -11.76
N PHE A 324 2.98 3.66 -10.44
CA PHE A 324 3.41 2.47 -9.73
C PHE A 324 2.41 1.32 -9.87
N ILE A 325 1.12 1.60 -9.69
CA ILE A 325 0.05 0.61 -9.86
C ILE A 325 0.02 0.06 -11.30
N TYR A 326 0.06 0.95 -12.30
CA TYR A 326 0.06 0.51 -13.70
C TYR A 326 1.28 -0.35 -14.03
N ASN A 327 2.47 0.01 -13.54
CA ASN A 327 3.70 -0.76 -13.75
C ASN A 327 3.60 -2.17 -13.13
N LEU A 328 3.08 -2.29 -11.92
CA LEU A 328 2.87 -3.59 -11.26
C LEU A 328 1.90 -4.47 -12.06
N VAL A 329 0.77 -3.91 -12.47
CA VAL A 329 -0.28 -4.64 -13.20
C VAL A 329 0.18 -5.02 -14.61
N SER A 330 0.74 -4.08 -15.38
CA SER A 330 1.17 -4.34 -16.77
C SER A 330 2.30 -5.35 -16.82
N ASN A 331 3.30 -5.23 -15.91
CA ASN A 331 4.40 -6.18 -15.82
C ASN A 331 3.89 -7.60 -15.59
N ARG A 332 2.91 -7.78 -14.70
CA ARG A 332 2.34 -9.09 -14.42
C ARG A 332 1.57 -9.65 -15.61
N LEU A 333 0.71 -8.85 -16.21
CA LEU A 333 -0.09 -9.26 -17.37
C LEU A 333 0.79 -9.67 -18.54
N ASN A 334 1.86 -8.91 -18.82
CA ASN A 334 2.80 -9.21 -19.90
C ASN A 334 3.59 -10.50 -19.63
N SER A 335 4.07 -10.72 -18.41
CA SER A 335 4.78 -11.95 -18.02
C SER A 335 3.90 -13.20 -18.19
N THR A 336 2.61 -13.08 -17.90
CA THR A 336 1.62 -14.15 -18.09
C THR A 336 1.39 -14.43 -19.58
N ASN A 337 1.23 -13.39 -20.41
CA ASN A 337 0.98 -13.54 -21.84
C ASN A 337 2.19 -14.14 -22.61
N GLN A 338 3.41 -13.85 -22.17
CA GLN A 338 4.61 -14.48 -22.73
C GLN A 338 4.67 -15.98 -22.40
N SER A 339 4.28 -16.35 -21.18
CA SER A 339 4.26 -17.76 -20.75
C SER A 339 3.20 -18.60 -21.50
N THR A 340 2.05 -18.01 -21.83
CA THR A 340 0.99 -18.71 -22.59
C THR A 340 1.36 -18.88 -24.06
N SER A 341 1.95 -17.87 -24.69
CA SER A 341 2.39 -17.93 -26.09
C SER A 341 3.53 -18.93 -26.31
N SER A 342 4.51 -19.02 -25.40
CA SER A 342 5.58 -20.03 -25.46
C SER A 342 5.07 -21.47 -25.30
N THR A 343 3.99 -21.65 -24.52
CA THR A 343 3.37 -22.96 -24.30
C THR A 343 2.54 -23.41 -25.51
N HIS A 344 1.88 -22.47 -26.19
CA HIS A 344 1.11 -22.75 -27.41
C HIS A 344 2.02 -23.09 -28.59
N SER A 345 3.16 -22.40 -28.73
CA SER A 345 4.14 -22.68 -29.78
C SER A 345 4.78 -24.07 -29.66
N ARG A 346 4.99 -24.58 -28.43
CA ARG A 346 5.51 -25.95 -28.20
C ARG A 346 4.50 -27.06 -28.52
N LYS A 347 3.20 -26.79 -28.48
CA LYS A 347 2.16 -27.78 -28.81
C LYS A 347 1.91 -27.95 -30.31
N ASN A 348 2.39 -27.03 -31.13
CA ASN A 348 2.26 -27.11 -32.60
C ASN A 348 3.50 -27.75 -33.27
N PHE A 349 4.46 -28.23 -32.48
CA PHE A 349 5.68 -28.93 -32.93
C PHE A 349 5.77 -30.38 -32.43
N GLN A 350 4.67 -30.93 -31.89
CA GLN A 350 4.45 -32.36 -31.65
C GLN A 350 3.25 -32.80 -32.47
#